data_AF-A0A2I8A8E5-F1
#
_entry.id   AF-A0A2I8A8E5-F1
#
_cell.length_a   1.000
_cell.length_b   1.000
_cell.length_c   1.000
_cell.angle_alpha   90.00
_cell.angle_beta   90.00
_cell.angle_gamma   90.00
#
_symmetry.space_group_name_H-M   'P 1'
#
loop_
_entity.id
_entity.type
_entity.pdbx_description
1 polymer ?
#
loop_
_entity_poly.entity_id
_entity_poly.type
_entity_poly.pdbx_seq_one_letter_code
_entity_poly.pdbx_strand_id
1 'polypeptide(L)'
;MPRKFGEIAFTPEVQAAQSERGSRQTYERYIANGPAGDTITPQIAEFIARLDGFYLGTVSSNGYPYIQFRGGTPGFLKVLDEKTLGFADFSGNVQYITVGNLSGEAKAFMFLMDYRHRQRIKVWGKAEYIEGDSALIEQVRVPNYKAEIERVILFHVEAVSENCPQHIPIRYGVAEVEAMIAPLEARIQDLEQQLGKALSNG
;
A
#
# COMPACT_ATOMS: atom_id res chain seq x y z
N MET A 1 -5.95 -10.45 16.91
CA MET A 1 -5.61 -10.62 15.47
C MET A 1 -6.92 -10.64 14.70
N PRO A 2 -7.02 -9.98 13.53
CA PRO A 2 -8.26 -10.01 12.75
C PRO A 2 -8.72 -11.42 12.40
N ARG A 3 -10.02 -11.72 12.57
CA ARG A 3 -10.59 -13.05 12.33
C ARG A 3 -10.47 -13.48 10.88
N LYS A 4 -10.84 -12.58 9.96
CA LYS A 4 -10.83 -12.84 8.52
C LYS A 4 -9.43 -13.06 7.97
N PHE A 5 -8.42 -12.40 8.54
CA PHE A 5 -7.02 -12.71 8.24
C PHE A 5 -6.67 -14.14 8.62
N GLY A 6 -7.10 -14.61 9.79
CA GLY A 6 -6.86 -15.98 10.25
C GLY A 6 -7.55 -17.03 9.38
N GLU A 7 -8.80 -16.78 8.97
CA GLU A 7 -9.56 -17.66 8.07
C GLU A 7 -8.84 -17.90 6.72
N ILE A 8 -8.19 -16.87 6.18
CA ILE A 8 -7.44 -16.96 4.92
C ILE A 8 -6.04 -17.52 5.14
N ALA A 9 -5.30 -16.98 6.11
CA ALA A 9 -3.86 -17.21 6.24
C ALA A 9 -3.49 -18.47 7.03
N PHE A 10 -4.35 -18.96 7.93
CA PHE A 10 -4.03 -20.13 8.76
C PHE A 10 -4.57 -21.40 8.11
N THR A 11 -3.98 -21.75 6.96
CA THR A 11 -4.23 -23.01 6.25
C THR A 11 -3.90 -24.23 7.12
N PRO A 12 -4.36 -25.44 6.78
CA PRO A 12 -4.04 -26.65 7.54
C PRO A 12 -2.54 -26.81 7.83
N GLU A 13 -1.68 -26.52 6.85
CA GLU A 13 -0.21 -26.59 6.99
C GLU A 13 0.32 -25.57 7.99
N VAL A 14 -0.23 -24.35 7.98
CA VAL A 14 0.12 -23.30 8.95
C VAL A 14 -0.34 -23.70 10.36
N GLN A 15 -1.54 -24.26 10.50
CA GLN A 15 -2.05 -24.72 11.80
C GLN A 15 -1.24 -25.91 12.36
N ALA A 16 -0.82 -26.84 11.49
CA ALA A 16 0.10 -27.91 11.86
C ALA A 16 1.43 -27.34 12.36
N ALA A 17 2.03 -26.42 11.60
CA ALA A 17 3.28 -25.76 12.00
C ALA A 17 3.16 -24.98 13.33
N GLN A 18 2.01 -24.33 13.57
CA GLN A 18 1.71 -23.66 14.83
C GLN A 18 1.62 -24.64 16.01
N SER A 19 1.01 -25.81 15.79
CA SER A 19 0.87 -26.85 16.81
C SER A 19 2.23 -27.44 17.20
N GLU A 20 3.05 -27.80 16.20
CA GLU A 20 4.43 -28.29 16.40
C GLU A 20 5.29 -27.31 17.22
N ARG A 21 5.06 -26.01 17.05
CA ARG A 21 5.84 -24.93 17.68
C ARG A 21 5.16 -24.34 18.91
N GLY A 22 4.07 -24.96 19.39
CA GLY A 22 3.39 -24.58 20.64
C GLY A 22 2.65 -23.24 20.61
N SER A 23 2.33 -22.70 19.43
CA SER A 23 1.65 -21.40 19.28
C SER A 23 0.17 -21.49 18.93
N ARG A 24 -0.34 -22.69 18.62
CA ARG A 24 -1.70 -22.89 18.08
C ARG A 24 -2.80 -22.35 18.98
N GLN A 25 -2.83 -22.77 20.25
CA GLN A 25 -3.87 -22.34 21.20
C GLN A 25 -3.85 -20.81 21.41
N THR A 26 -2.67 -20.19 21.40
CA THR A 26 -2.52 -18.73 21.53
C THR A 26 -3.18 -18.01 20.35
N TYR A 27 -2.88 -18.45 19.13
CA TYR A 27 -3.45 -17.85 17.92
C TYR A 27 -4.94 -18.12 17.75
N GLU A 28 -5.44 -19.28 18.17
CA GLU A 28 -6.88 -19.55 18.24
C GLU A 28 -7.60 -18.55 19.13
N ARG A 29 -7.09 -18.30 20.35
CA ARG A 29 -7.66 -17.29 21.25
C ARG A 29 -7.58 -15.88 20.66
N TYR A 30 -6.49 -15.53 19.98
CA TYR A 30 -6.33 -14.22 19.35
C TYR A 30 -7.27 -13.97 18.17
N ILE A 31 -7.66 -15.02 17.45
CA ILE A 31 -8.68 -14.97 16.41
C ILE A 31 -10.06 -14.91 17.05
N ALA A 32 -10.38 -15.83 17.96
CA ALA A 32 -11.71 -15.91 18.57
C ALA A 32 -12.16 -14.58 19.23
N ASN A 33 -11.21 -13.86 19.83
CA ASN A 33 -11.46 -12.57 20.49
C ASN A 33 -11.15 -11.34 19.61
N GLY A 34 -10.77 -11.55 18.35
CA GLY A 34 -10.37 -10.48 17.43
C GLY A 34 -11.54 -9.81 16.72
N PRO A 35 -11.36 -8.57 16.22
CA PRO A 35 -12.34 -7.95 15.32
C PRO A 35 -12.46 -8.79 14.03
N ALA A 36 -13.53 -8.57 13.25
CA ALA A 36 -13.67 -9.21 11.94
C ALA A 36 -12.47 -8.87 11.04
N GLY A 37 -12.20 -7.56 10.90
CA GLY A 37 -11.09 -7.00 10.14
C GLY A 37 -11.16 -7.35 8.67
N ASP A 38 -12.30 -7.02 8.07
CA ASP A 38 -12.65 -7.22 6.67
C ASP A 38 -13.16 -5.94 6.00
N THR A 39 -13.09 -4.79 6.68
CA THR A 39 -13.52 -3.50 6.14
C THR A 39 -12.41 -2.46 6.20
N ILE A 40 -12.47 -1.50 5.30
CA ILE A 40 -11.66 -0.29 5.30
C ILE A 40 -12.30 0.69 6.28
N THR A 41 -11.75 0.76 7.49
CA THR A 41 -12.19 1.73 8.49
C THR A 41 -11.75 3.15 8.11
N PRO A 42 -12.33 4.21 8.72
CA PRO A 42 -11.87 5.58 8.49
C PRO A 42 -10.36 5.78 8.71
N GLN A 43 -9.79 5.12 9.73
CA GLN A 43 -8.36 5.20 10.01
C GLN A 43 -7.51 4.53 8.91
N ILE A 44 -7.98 3.41 8.35
CA ILE A 44 -7.32 2.75 7.22
C ILE A 44 -7.45 3.62 5.96
N ALA A 45 -8.59 4.26 5.74
CA ALA A 45 -8.80 5.17 4.63
C ALA A 45 -7.85 6.39 4.69
N GLU A 46 -7.69 7.00 5.87
CA GLU A 46 -6.71 8.07 6.10
C GLU A 46 -5.27 7.61 5.84
N PHE A 47 -4.94 6.38 6.25
CA PHE A 47 -3.64 5.79 5.94
C PHE A 47 -3.44 5.63 4.43
N ILE A 48 -4.41 5.03 3.72
CA ILE A 48 -4.38 4.81 2.26
C ILE A 48 -4.22 6.13 1.52
N ALA A 49 -4.94 7.18 1.93
CA ALA A 49 -4.92 8.48 1.27
C ALA A 49 -3.54 9.16 1.24
N ARG A 50 -2.62 8.75 2.13
CA ARG A 50 -1.26 9.31 2.21
C ARG A 50 -0.24 8.55 1.38
N LEU A 51 -0.59 7.37 0.87
CA LEU A 51 0.37 6.51 0.16
C LEU A 51 0.61 6.98 -1.26
N ASP A 52 1.88 7.06 -1.62
CA ASP A 52 2.39 7.28 -2.99
C ASP A 52 2.74 5.97 -3.71
N GLY A 53 2.60 4.83 -3.03
CA GLY A 53 2.75 3.52 -3.66
C GLY A 53 2.35 2.35 -2.79
N PHE A 54 2.19 1.20 -3.44
CA PHE A 54 1.94 -0.09 -2.80
C PHE A 54 2.40 -1.24 -3.69
N TYR A 55 2.40 -2.46 -3.14
CA TYR A 55 2.68 -3.67 -3.91
C TYR A 55 1.41 -4.47 -4.12
N LEU A 56 1.12 -4.79 -5.38
CA LEU A 56 0.02 -5.66 -5.78
C LEU A 56 0.57 -7.07 -6.08
N GLY A 57 0.09 -8.05 -5.34
CA GLY A 57 0.26 -9.47 -5.57
C GLY A 57 -0.93 -10.05 -6.34
N THR A 58 -0.63 -10.84 -7.36
CA THR A 58 -1.59 -11.69 -8.11
C THR A 58 -1.02 -13.09 -8.22
N VAL A 59 -1.85 -14.06 -8.61
CA VAL A 59 -1.42 -15.44 -8.82
C VAL A 59 -1.62 -15.80 -10.28
N SER A 60 -0.56 -16.34 -10.89
CA SER A 60 -0.63 -16.84 -12.26
C SER A 60 -1.33 -18.20 -12.33
N SER A 61 -1.86 -18.56 -13.49
CA SER A 61 -2.61 -19.81 -13.68
C SER A 61 -1.78 -21.08 -13.43
N ASN A 62 -0.46 -21.00 -13.50
CA ASN A 62 0.47 -22.08 -13.14
C ASN A 62 0.93 -22.02 -11.67
N GLY A 63 0.28 -21.19 -10.83
CA GLY A 63 0.45 -21.16 -9.39
C GLY A 63 1.60 -20.29 -8.88
N TYR A 64 2.37 -19.64 -9.75
CA TYR A 64 3.43 -18.73 -9.29
C TYR A 64 2.84 -17.39 -8.81
N PRO A 65 3.32 -16.86 -7.67
CA PRO A 65 2.97 -15.51 -7.25
C PRO A 65 3.68 -14.48 -8.13
N TYR A 66 2.99 -13.39 -8.43
CA TYR A 66 3.54 -12.24 -9.14
C TYR A 66 3.27 -10.97 -8.33
N ILE A 67 4.31 -10.18 -8.08
CA ILE A 67 4.22 -8.93 -7.32
C ILE A 67 4.74 -7.78 -8.17
N GLN A 68 3.95 -6.71 -8.25
CA GLN A 68 4.32 -5.46 -8.93
C GLN A 68 4.12 -4.28 -7.99
N PHE A 69 5.09 -3.37 -7.96
CA PHE A 69 4.90 -2.06 -7.36
C PHE A 69 3.97 -1.20 -8.23
N ARG A 70 2.98 -0.57 -7.60
CA ARG A 70 2.08 0.42 -8.19
C ARG A 70 2.36 1.74 -7.47
N GLY A 71 2.77 2.75 -8.23
CA GLY A 71 3.12 4.07 -7.71
C GLY A 71 2.29 5.17 -8.35
N GLY A 72 2.09 6.25 -7.61
CA GLY A 72 1.35 7.43 -8.05
C GLY A 72 1.53 8.57 -7.07
N THR A 73 0.84 9.68 -7.31
CA THR A 73 0.76 10.75 -6.30
C THR A 73 -0.02 10.26 -5.08
N PRO A 74 0.25 10.77 -3.87
CA PRO A 74 -0.55 10.45 -2.68
C PRO A 74 -2.05 10.48 -2.95
N GLY A 75 -2.74 9.41 -2.56
CA GLY A 75 -4.19 9.26 -2.75
C GLY A 75 -4.62 8.80 -4.15
N PHE A 76 -3.70 8.23 -4.94
CA PHE A 76 -4.03 7.56 -6.22
C PHE A 76 -4.80 6.26 -6.02
N LEU A 77 -4.55 5.54 -4.91
CA LEU A 77 -5.38 4.44 -4.45
C LEU A 77 -6.63 5.02 -3.78
N LYS A 78 -7.79 4.82 -4.40
CA LYS A 78 -9.08 5.30 -3.90
C LYS A 78 -9.75 4.26 -3.02
N VAL A 79 -10.36 4.72 -1.94
CA VAL A 79 -11.36 3.97 -1.19
C VAL A 79 -12.71 4.31 -1.83
N LEU A 80 -13.32 3.35 -2.54
CA LEU A 80 -14.61 3.56 -3.20
C LEU A 80 -15.76 3.31 -2.21
N ASP A 81 -15.58 2.32 -1.33
CA ASP A 81 -16.45 2.05 -0.18
C ASP A 81 -15.67 1.24 0.89
N GLU A 82 -16.37 0.76 1.93
CA GLU A 82 -15.76 -0.01 3.03
C GLU A 82 -15.18 -1.37 2.61
N LYS A 83 -15.51 -1.86 1.42
CA LYS A 83 -15.12 -3.17 0.89
C LYS A 83 -14.37 -3.10 -0.44
N THR A 84 -14.32 -1.93 -1.09
CA THR A 84 -13.73 -1.81 -2.42
C THR A 84 -12.73 -0.66 -2.48
N LEU A 85 -11.51 -1.03 -2.92
CA LEU A 85 -10.48 -0.09 -3.32
C LEU A 85 -10.41 -0.03 -4.84
N GLY A 86 -10.03 1.13 -5.40
CA GLY A 86 -9.90 1.32 -6.84
C GLY A 86 -8.67 2.13 -7.21
N PHE A 87 -8.04 1.82 -8.32
CA PHE A 87 -6.98 2.66 -8.87
C PHE A 87 -6.95 2.58 -10.40
N ALA A 88 -6.48 3.66 -11.02
CA ALA A 88 -6.28 3.74 -12.46
C ALA A 88 -5.08 2.89 -12.90
N ASP A 89 -5.23 2.14 -13.98
CA ASP A 89 -4.16 1.42 -14.67
C ASP A 89 -4.00 2.01 -16.08
N PHE A 90 -2.76 2.35 -16.41
CA PHE A 90 -2.38 3.09 -17.60
C PHE A 90 -1.65 2.19 -18.59
N SER A 91 -1.53 2.63 -19.85
CA SER A 91 -0.68 2.01 -20.87
C SER A 91 0.77 1.94 -20.37
N GLY A 92 1.18 0.78 -19.91
CA GLY A 92 2.52 0.53 -19.37
C GLY A 92 3.47 -0.08 -20.39
N ASN A 93 4.32 -1.00 -19.92
CA ASN A 93 5.23 -1.80 -20.74
C ASN A 93 4.52 -2.91 -21.56
N VAL A 94 3.18 -2.93 -21.56
CA VAL A 94 2.36 -3.84 -22.40
C VAL A 94 2.60 -5.33 -22.07
N GLN A 95 3.10 -5.67 -20.87
CA GLN A 95 3.28 -7.08 -20.47
C GLN A 95 1.96 -7.78 -20.10
N TYR A 96 0.94 -7.00 -19.68
CA TYR A 96 -0.39 -7.49 -19.30
C TYR A 96 -0.43 -8.63 -18.27
N ILE A 97 0.65 -8.86 -17.50
CA ILE A 97 0.73 -9.98 -16.53
C ILE A 97 -0.39 -9.89 -15.49
N THR A 98 -0.61 -8.71 -14.89
CA THR A 98 -1.71 -8.53 -13.92
C THR A 98 -3.06 -8.80 -14.57
N VAL A 99 -3.33 -8.25 -15.76
CA VAL A 99 -4.60 -8.43 -16.49
C VAL A 99 -4.84 -9.92 -16.82
N GLY A 100 -3.83 -10.60 -17.34
CA GLY A 100 -3.87 -12.03 -17.66
C GLY A 100 -4.09 -12.89 -16.42
N ASN A 101 -3.39 -12.60 -15.32
CA ASN A 101 -3.57 -13.31 -14.05
C ASN A 101 -5.01 -13.14 -13.51
N LEU A 102 -5.51 -11.89 -13.43
CA LEU A 102 -6.85 -11.59 -12.92
C LEU A 102 -7.98 -12.16 -13.79
N SER A 103 -7.73 -12.35 -15.09
CA SER A 103 -8.68 -13.02 -15.98
C SER A 103 -8.88 -14.52 -15.66
N GLY A 104 -7.89 -15.15 -15.03
CA GLY A 104 -7.93 -16.58 -14.68
C GLY A 104 -8.13 -16.87 -13.19
N GLU A 105 -7.62 -16.01 -12.31
CA GLU A 105 -7.73 -16.13 -10.85
C GLU A 105 -7.85 -14.73 -10.24
N ALA A 106 -8.98 -14.48 -9.59
CA ALA A 106 -9.28 -13.18 -9.00
C ALA A 106 -8.52 -12.94 -7.68
N LYS A 107 -8.01 -13.99 -7.01
CA LYS A 107 -7.27 -13.82 -5.74
C LYS A 107 -6.09 -12.87 -5.89
N ALA A 108 -6.09 -11.84 -5.05
CA ALA A 108 -5.10 -10.79 -5.06
C ALA A 108 -4.73 -10.38 -3.63
N PHE A 109 -3.60 -9.70 -3.52
CA PHE A 109 -3.07 -9.22 -2.25
C PHE A 109 -2.48 -7.83 -2.42
N MET A 110 -2.76 -6.91 -1.50
CA MET A 110 -2.10 -5.61 -1.46
C MET A 110 -1.25 -5.49 -0.20
N PHE A 111 0.01 -5.08 -0.39
CA PHE A 111 0.91 -4.71 0.68
C PHE A 111 1.11 -3.20 0.67
N LEU A 112 0.50 -2.54 1.64
CA LEU A 112 0.53 -1.09 1.81
C LEU A 112 1.61 -0.74 2.83
N MET A 113 2.53 0.15 2.46
CA MET A 113 3.75 0.40 3.22
C MET A 113 4.00 1.89 3.39
N ASP A 114 4.06 2.35 4.64
CA ASP A 114 4.49 3.68 5.01
C ASP A 114 5.77 3.58 5.85
N TYR A 115 6.91 3.83 5.21
CA TYR A 115 8.21 3.74 5.88
C TYR A 115 8.40 4.86 6.90
N ARG A 116 7.89 6.06 6.63
CA ARG A 116 8.08 7.24 7.47
C ARG A 116 7.43 7.05 8.84
N HIS A 117 6.18 6.60 8.86
CA HIS A 117 5.42 6.35 10.09
C HIS A 117 5.59 4.93 10.61
N ARG A 118 6.37 4.10 9.91
CA ARG A 118 6.60 2.69 10.22
C ARG A 118 5.31 1.88 10.28
N GLN A 119 4.36 2.22 9.42
CA GLN A 119 3.06 1.57 9.34
C GLN A 119 3.01 0.64 8.13
N ARG A 120 2.32 -0.49 8.27
CA ARG A 120 2.04 -1.37 7.13
C ARG A 120 0.68 -2.03 7.31
N ILE A 121 -0.02 -2.19 6.19
CA ILE A 121 -1.32 -2.87 6.13
C ILE A 121 -1.25 -3.94 5.05
N LYS A 122 -1.67 -5.14 5.40
CA LYS A 122 -1.89 -6.25 4.47
C LYS A 122 -3.37 -6.32 4.15
N VAL A 123 -3.71 -6.33 2.88
CA VAL A 123 -5.10 -6.46 2.41
C VAL A 123 -5.18 -7.71 1.55
N TRP A 124 -6.00 -8.68 1.97
CA TRP A 124 -6.34 -9.86 1.20
C TRP A 124 -7.68 -9.66 0.53
N GLY A 125 -7.84 -10.22 -0.66
CA GLY A 125 -9.11 -10.18 -1.34
C GLY A 125 -9.05 -10.64 -2.77
N LYS A 126 -9.91 -10.03 -3.58
CA LYS A 126 -10.02 -10.32 -5.01
C LYS A 126 -9.88 -9.06 -5.81
N ALA A 127 -9.29 -9.14 -6.99
CA ALA A 127 -9.21 -8.03 -7.89
C ALA A 127 -9.77 -8.38 -9.27
N GLU A 128 -10.26 -7.36 -9.95
CA GLU A 128 -10.71 -7.43 -11.33
C GLU A 128 -10.29 -6.14 -12.06
N TYR A 129 -10.29 -6.19 -13.39
CA TYR A 129 -10.08 -5.01 -14.22
C TYR A 129 -11.34 -4.71 -15.00
N ILE A 130 -11.66 -3.42 -15.11
CA ILE A 130 -12.82 -2.91 -15.85
C ILE A 130 -12.31 -1.93 -16.90
N GLU A 131 -12.72 -2.13 -18.15
CA GLU A 131 -12.39 -1.29 -19.30
C GLU A 131 -13.64 -0.57 -19.80
N GLY A 132 -13.48 0.67 -20.27
CA GLY A 132 -14.56 1.43 -20.93
C GLY A 132 -15.65 2.00 -20.01
N ASP A 133 -15.59 1.81 -18.69
CA ASP A 133 -16.53 2.42 -17.75
C ASP A 133 -16.12 3.85 -17.38
N SER A 134 -16.74 4.84 -18.02
CA SER A 134 -16.45 6.25 -17.77
C SER A 134 -16.72 6.71 -16.33
N ALA A 135 -17.72 6.11 -15.66
CA ALA A 135 -18.07 6.49 -14.29
C ALA A 135 -17.01 5.99 -13.30
N LEU A 136 -16.53 4.75 -13.46
CA LEU A 136 -15.44 4.23 -12.65
C LEU A 136 -14.11 4.94 -12.94
N ILE A 137 -13.81 5.22 -14.21
CA ILE A 137 -12.62 5.98 -14.60
C ILE A 137 -12.59 7.33 -13.89
N GLU A 138 -13.73 8.01 -13.80
CA GLU A 138 -13.81 9.31 -13.12
C GLU A 138 -13.56 9.18 -11.60
N GLN A 139 -14.09 8.14 -10.96
CA GLN A 139 -13.89 7.91 -9.53
C GLN A 139 -12.41 7.70 -9.17
N VAL A 140 -11.64 7.03 -10.03
CA VAL A 140 -10.22 6.75 -9.80
C VAL A 140 -9.27 7.78 -10.40
N ARG A 141 -9.80 8.81 -11.07
CA ARG A 141 -8.99 9.84 -11.70
C ARG A 141 -8.13 10.56 -10.68
N VAL A 142 -6.87 10.76 -11.03
CA VAL A 142 -5.96 11.65 -10.31
C VAL A 142 -5.91 12.98 -11.07
N PRO A 143 -6.23 14.12 -10.42
CA PRO A 143 -6.15 15.43 -11.07
C PRO A 143 -4.76 15.70 -11.65
N ASN A 144 -4.72 16.31 -12.83
CA ASN A 144 -3.49 16.71 -13.52
C ASN A 144 -2.53 15.55 -13.90
N TYR A 145 -2.98 14.29 -13.83
CA TYR A 145 -2.21 13.17 -14.36
C TYR A 145 -2.44 13.05 -15.87
N LYS A 146 -1.35 13.13 -16.66
CA LYS A 146 -1.43 13.26 -18.13
C LYS A 146 -1.70 11.96 -18.88
N ALA A 147 -1.50 10.81 -18.25
CA ALA A 147 -1.67 9.52 -18.93
C ALA A 147 -3.15 9.15 -19.05
N GLU A 148 -3.52 8.57 -20.20
CA GLU A 148 -4.85 8.03 -20.41
C GLU A 148 -5.05 6.74 -19.60
N ILE A 149 -6.16 6.69 -18.87
CA ILE A 149 -6.56 5.53 -18.09
C ILE A 149 -7.10 4.49 -19.06
N GLU A 150 -6.39 3.37 -19.24
CA GLU A 150 -6.87 2.27 -20.08
C GLU A 150 -7.97 1.48 -19.37
N ARG A 151 -7.75 1.24 -18.07
CA ARG A 151 -8.62 0.40 -17.24
C ARG A 151 -8.59 0.82 -15.79
N VAL A 152 -9.60 0.38 -15.06
CA VAL A 152 -9.69 0.53 -13.61
C VAL A 152 -9.45 -0.84 -12.99
N ILE A 153 -8.57 -0.92 -12.00
CA ILE A 153 -8.46 -2.11 -11.15
C ILE A 153 -9.31 -1.89 -9.91
N LEU A 154 -10.26 -2.79 -9.67
CA LEU A 154 -11.03 -2.86 -8.44
C LEU A 154 -10.47 -3.97 -7.56
N PHE A 155 -10.33 -3.69 -6.26
CA PHE A 155 -9.89 -4.65 -5.25
C PHE A 155 -10.96 -4.77 -4.17
N HIS A 156 -11.59 -5.94 -4.10
CA HIS A 156 -12.61 -6.32 -3.13
C HIS A 156 -11.96 -6.94 -1.91
N VAL A 157 -12.11 -6.28 -0.76
CA VAL A 157 -11.46 -6.61 0.52
C VAL A 157 -12.15 -7.78 1.20
N GLU A 158 -11.39 -8.85 1.45
CA GLU A 158 -11.84 -10.00 2.25
C GLU A 158 -11.23 -10.00 3.66
N ALA A 159 -10.01 -9.48 3.81
CA ALA A 159 -9.38 -9.30 5.12
C ALA A 159 -8.35 -8.18 5.13
N VAL A 160 -8.23 -7.50 6.27
CA VAL A 160 -7.21 -6.50 6.55
C VAL A 160 -6.43 -6.90 7.80
N SER A 161 -5.11 -6.72 7.76
CA SER A 161 -4.25 -6.91 8.93
C SER A 161 -3.16 -5.85 8.98
N GLU A 162 -3.24 -5.03 10.03
CA GLU A 162 -2.16 -4.19 10.51
C GLU A 162 -1.14 -5.04 11.28
N ASN A 163 0.13 -4.61 11.31
CA ASN A 163 1.23 -5.37 11.92
C ASN A 163 2.12 -4.47 12.80
N CYS A 164 2.97 -5.12 13.61
CA CYS A 164 3.98 -4.48 14.48
C CYS A 164 5.02 -3.64 13.69
N PRO A 165 5.34 -2.41 14.14
CA PRO A 165 6.26 -1.49 13.47
C PRO A 165 7.77 -1.75 13.75
N GLN A 166 8.10 -2.64 14.68
CA GLN A 166 9.43 -2.76 15.31
C GLN A 166 10.64 -2.82 14.37
N HIS A 167 10.52 -3.43 13.19
CA HIS A 167 11.63 -3.61 12.25
C HIS A 167 11.46 -2.85 10.93
N ILE A 168 10.47 -1.96 10.83
CA ILE A 168 10.32 -1.11 9.66
C ILE A 168 11.34 0.04 9.78
N PRO A 169 12.27 0.20 8.80
CA PRO A 169 13.19 1.32 8.79
C PRO A 169 12.43 2.61 8.46
N ILE A 170 12.85 3.71 9.08
CA ILE A 170 12.38 5.04 8.70
C ILE A 170 13.06 5.42 7.39
N ARG A 171 12.28 5.83 6.39
CA ARG A 171 12.76 6.37 5.11
C ARG A 171 11.99 7.64 4.80
N TYR A 172 12.69 8.58 4.19
CA TYR A 172 12.15 9.84 3.69
C TYR A 172 12.37 9.91 2.18
N GLY A 173 11.41 10.49 1.46
CA GLY A 173 11.58 10.85 0.07
C GLY A 173 12.53 12.03 -0.10
N VAL A 174 13.10 12.19 -1.30
CA VAL A 174 14.04 13.27 -1.61
C VAL A 174 13.42 14.64 -1.31
N ALA A 175 12.19 14.89 -1.78
CA ALA A 175 11.49 16.15 -1.53
C ALA A 175 11.26 16.46 -0.04
N GLU A 176 11.04 15.43 0.78
CA GLU A 176 10.90 15.60 2.23
C GLU A 176 12.25 15.94 2.86
N VAL A 177 13.32 15.27 2.45
CA VAL A 177 14.68 15.58 2.91
C VAL A 177 15.06 17.00 2.52
N GLU A 178 14.82 17.40 1.27
CA GLU A 178 15.05 18.77 0.78
C GLU A 178 14.30 19.80 1.62
N ALA A 179 13.01 19.57 1.92
CA ALA A 179 12.24 20.45 2.78
C ALA A 179 12.76 20.51 4.22
N MET A 180 13.30 19.40 4.76
CA MET A 180 13.89 19.35 6.09
C MET A 180 15.23 20.10 6.17
N ILE A 181 16.05 20.06 5.12
CA ILE A 181 17.38 20.69 5.10
C ILE A 181 17.33 22.16 4.66
N ALA A 182 16.33 22.60 3.91
CA ALA A 182 16.25 23.96 3.38
C ALA A 182 16.41 25.07 4.46
N PRO A 183 15.83 24.98 5.67
CA PRO A 183 16.07 25.97 6.73
C PRO A 183 17.52 25.98 7.23
N LEU A 184 18.19 24.82 7.24
CA LEU A 184 19.59 24.69 7.63
C LEU A 184 20.50 25.31 6.58
N GLU A 185 20.23 25.06 5.29
CA GLU A 185 20.97 25.66 4.17
C GLU A 185 20.84 27.19 4.17
N ALA A 186 19.63 27.71 4.39
CA ALA A 186 19.40 29.15 4.52
C ALA A 186 20.20 29.76 5.68
N ARG A 187 20.27 29.06 6.83
CA ARG A 187 21.06 29.51 7.98
C ARG A 187 22.56 29.46 7.71
N ILE A 188 23.05 28.44 7.01
CA ILE A 188 24.46 28.34 6.61
C ILE A 188 24.84 29.52 5.72
N GLN A 189 24.03 29.82 4.70
CA GLN A 189 24.28 30.96 3.81
C GLN A 189 24.31 32.31 4.55
N ASP A 190 23.37 32.53 5.48
CA ASP A 190 23.36 33.75 6.32
C ASP A 190 24.63 33.86 7.18
N LEU A 191 25.06 32.77 7.80
CA LEU A 191 26.28 32.74 8.61
C LEU A 191 27.54 32.96 7.77
N GLU A 192 27.63 32.36 6.58
CA GLU A 192 28.73 32.57 5.64
C GLU A 192 28.82 34.03 5.20
N GLN A 193 27.68 34.68 4.94
CA GLN A 193 27.63 36.10 4.62
C GLN A 193 28.09 36.99 5.78
N GLN A 194 27.68 36.68 7.02
CA GLN A 194 28.10 37.43 8.21
C GLN A 194 29.61 37.28 8.44
N LEU A 195 30.15 36.07 8.30
CA LEU A 195 31.58 35.82 8.43
C LEU A 195 32.38 36.56 7.36
N GLY A 196 31.92 36.52 6.10
CA GLY A 196 32.54 37.27 5.00
C GLY A 196 32.61 38.77 5.28
N LYS A 197 31.53 39.36 5.80
CA LYS A 197 31.49 40.78 6.22
C LYS A 197 32.42 41.08 7.39
N ALA A 198 32.51 40.18 8.36
CA ALA A 198 33.39 40.36 9.51
C ALA A 198 34.88 40.32 9.09
N LEU A 199 35.23 39.39 8.20
CA LEU A 199 36.60 39.24 7.68
C LEU A 199 37.01 40.36 6.73
N SER A 200 36.08 41.02 6.05
CA SER A 200 36.37 42.18 5.19
C SER A 200 36.50 43.51 5.94
N ASN A 201 36.07 43.55 7.21
CA ASN A 201 36.03 44.76 8.04
C ASN A 201 37.11 44.79 9.14
N GLY A 202 37.94 43.76 9.26
CA GLY A 202 39.08 43.68 10.19
C GLY A 202 40.40 43.68 9.44
#